data_AF-R5AWP8-F1
#
_entry.id   AF-R5AWP8-F1
#
_cell.length_a   1.000
_cell.length_b   1.000
_cell.length_c   1.000
_cell.angle_alpha   90.00
_cell.angle_beta   90.00
_cell.angle_gamma   90.00
#
_symmetry.space_group_name_H-M   'P 1'
#
loop_
_entity.id
_entity.type
_entity.pdbx_description
1 polymer ?
#
loop_
_entity_poly.entity_id
_entity_poly.type
_entity_poly.pdbx_seq_one_letter_code
_entity_poly.pdbx_strand_id
1 'polypeptide(L)' 'MTEIYGSKAKMGIKHRPTFREIYLNPALSDGYIERLYPELPKHSTQKYRLTQAAKEWKKNNS' A
#
# COMPACT_ATOMS: atom_id res chain seq x y z
N MET A 1 -20.88 -32.14 24.75
CA MET A 1 -21.43 -32.72 23.51
C MET A 1 -22.08 -31.58 22.72
N THR A 2 -21.25 -30.90 21.92
CA THR A 2 -21.58 -30.00 20.79
C THR A 2 -22.74 -29.00 20.94
N GLU A 3 -22.45 -27.82 21.51
CA GLU A 3 -23.14 -26.58 21.16
C GLU A 3 -22.42 -25.94 19.96
N ILE A 4 -22.92 -26.31 18.79
CA ILE A 4 -22.80 -25.69 17.48
C ILE A 4 -22.48 -24.19 17.51
N TYR A 5 -21.22 -23.84 17.19
CA TYR A 5 -20.84 -22.50 16.72
C TYR A 5 -21.76 -22.10 15.56
N GLY A 6 -22.70 -21.22 15.87
CA GLY A 6 -23.60 -20.61 14.90
C GLY A 6 -22.80 -19.94 13.79
N SER A 7 -22.99 -20.45 12.58
CA SER A 7 -23.13 -19.65 11.37
C SER A 7 -22.10 -18.52 11.20
N LYS A 8 -20.87 -18.91 10.81
CA LYS A 8 -20.05 -18.07 9.92
C LYS A 8 -20.82 -17.94 8.60
N ALA A 9 -21.78 -17.02 8.57
CA ALA A 9 -22.53 -16.68 7.39
C ALA A 9 -21.53 -16.37 6.27
N LYS A 10 -21.66 -17.15 5.20
CA LYS A 10 -21.03 -16.99 3.89
C LYS A 10 -21.35 -15.59 3.36
N MET A 11 -20.61 -14.58 3.80
CA MET A 11 -20.60 -13.29 3.14
C MET A 11 -19.36 -13.26 2.26
N GLY A 12 -19.58 -13.34 0.96
CA GLY A 12 -18.58 -13.17 -0.09
C GLY A 12 -18.05 -11.75 -0.13
N ILE A 13 -17.46 -11.29 0.99
CA ILE A 13 -16.67 -10.08 1.04
C ILE A 13 -15.38 -10.41 0.28
N LYS A 14 -15.38 -10.14 -1.04
CA LYS A 14 -14.13 -10.07 -1.80
C LYS A 14 -13.30 -8.97 -1.15
N HIS A 15 -12.26 -9.35 -0.39
CA HIS A 15 -11.24 -8.41 0.04
C HIS A 15 -10.64 -7.81 -1.24
N ARG A 16 -10.96 -6.55 -1.53
CA ARG A 16 -10.32 -5.82 -2.62
C ARG A 16 -9.00 -5.29 -2.07
N PRO A 17 -7.84 -5.72 -2.59
CA PRO A 17 -6.59 -5.15 -2.16
C PRO A 17 -6.62 -3.64 -2.44
N THR A 18 -6.16 -2.87 -1.47
CA THR A 18 -6.22 -1.41 -1.55
C THR A 18 -5.10 -0.88 -2.45
N PHE A 19 -5.26 0.32 -2.99
CA PHE A 19 -4.18 1.00 -3.72
C PHE A 19 -2.87 1.03 -2.91
N ARG A 20 -2.99 1.19 -1.59
CA ARG A 20 -1.84 1.19 -0.68
C ARG A 20 -1.08 -0.13 -0.73
N GLU A 21 -1.77 -1.26 -0.76
CA GLU A 21 -1.15 -2.59 -0.75
C GLU A 21 -0.57 -2.97 -2.11
N ILE A 22 -1.25 -2.63 -3.21
CA ILE A 22 -0.86 -3.08 -4.55
C ILE A 22 0.20 -2.18 -5.18
N TYR A 23 0.15 -0.87 -4.93
CA TYR A 23 1.00 0.10 -5.63
C TYR A 23 1.92 0.85 -4.68
N LEU A 24 1.38 1.37 -3.57
CA LEU A 24 2.15 2.27 -2.70
C LEU A 24 3.23 1.54 -1.89
N ASN A 25 2.85 0.46 -1.21
CA ASN A 25 3.77 -0.28 -0.36
C ASN A 25 4.90 -0.95 -1.15
N PRO A 26 4.64 -1.60 -2.31
CA PRO A 26 5.71 -2.14 -3.15
C PRO A 26 6.66 -1.02 -3.63
N ALA A 27 6.12 0.09 -4.15
CA ALA A 27 6.97 1.19 -4.63
C ALA A 27 7.80 1.86 -3.53
N LEU A 28 7.30 1.89 -2.28
CA LEU A 28 8.07 2.33 -1.11
C LEU A 28 9.16 1.32 -0.73
N SER A 29 8.83 0.02 -0.76
CA SER A 29 9.77 -1.06 -0.43
C SER A 29 10.92 -1.15 -1.45
N ASP A 30 10.58 -0.96 -2.72
CA ASP A 30 11.55 -0.97 -3.83
C ASP A 30 12.36 0.33 -3.92
N GLY A 31 12.02 1.34 -3.12
CA GLY A 31 12.75 2.62 -3.09
C GLY A 31 12.51 3.52 -4.31
N TYR A 32 11.45 3.29 -5.09
CA TYR A 32 11.09 4.18 -6.20
C TYR A 32 10.45 5.49 -5.73
N ILE A 33 9.76 5.43 -4.60
CA ILE A 33 9.16 6.59 -3.95
C ILE A 33 9.57 6.65 -2.49
N GLU A 34 9.54 7.84 -1.92
CA GLU A 34 9.82 8.09 -0.52
C GLU A 34 8.76 9.00 0.11
N ARG A 35 8.64 8.90 1.42
CA ARG A 35 7.74 9.71 2.24
C ARG A 35 8.31 11.12 2.42
N LEU A 36 7.48 12.15 2.24
CA LEU A 36 7.89 13.52 2.55
C LEU A 36 8.10 13.73 4.06
N TYR A 37 7.24 13.12 4.87
CA TYR A 37 7.35 13.11 6.33
C TYR A 37 7.59 11.67 6.80
N PRO A 38 8.84 11.20 6.89
CA PRO A 38 9.15 9.84 7.32
C PRO A 38 8.87 9.64 8.83
N GLU A 39 9.10 10.68 9.63
CA GLU A 39 8.88 10.72 11.08
C GLU A 39 7.40 10.48 11.46
N LEU A 40 6.47 10.87 10.59
CA LEU A 40 5.03 10.78 10.82
C LEU A 40 4.37 9.91 9.74
N PRO A 41 4.60 8.58 9.76
CA PRO A 41 4.21 7.68 8.67
C PRO A 41 2.70 7.54 8.48
N LYS A 42 1.91 7.88 9.50
CA LYS A 42 0.44 7.82 9.49
C LYS A 42 -0.22 9.20 9.35
N HIS A 43 0.54 10.22 8.96
CA HIS A 43 0.01 11.57 8.81
C HIS A 43 -1.08 11.63 7.73
N SER A 44 -2.19 12.32 8.00
CA SER A 44 -3.33 12.43 7.06
C SER A 44 -2.96 13.17 5.77
N THR A 45 -2.02 14.13 5.85
CA THR A 45 -1.52 14.88 4.68
C THR A 45 -0.20 14.33 4.14
N GLN A 46 0.09 13.04 4.38
CA GLN A 46 1.30 12.41 3.88
C GLN A 46 1.43 12.56 2.37
N LYS A 47 2.55 13.13 1.93
CA LYS A 47 2.92 13.23 0.51
C LYS A 47 4.04 12.26 0.18
N TYR A 48 4.12 11.90 -1.09
CA TYR A 48 5.14 11.01 -1.64
C TYR A 48 5.86 11.72 -2.78
N ARG A 49 7.16 11.46 -2.93
CA ARG A 49 7.97 11.96 -4.05
C ARG A 49 8.77 10.82 -4.66
N LEU A 50 9.09 10.96 -5.95
CA LEU A 50 10.02 10.04 -6.63
C LEU A 50 11.42 10.23 -6.08
N THR A 51 12.11 9.11 -5.86
CA THR A 51 13.54 9.13 -5.55
C THR A 51 14.34 9.54 -6.78
N GLN A 52 15.62 9.85 -6.58
CA GLN A 52 16.49 10.24 -7.68
C GLN A 52 16.61 9.14 -8.74
N ALA A 53 16.84 7.89 -8.33
CA ALA A 53 16.93 6.74 -9.23
C ALA A 53 15.64 6.57 -10.06
N ALA A 54 14.46 6.73 -9.44
CA ALA A 54 13.19 6.63 -10.16
C ALA A 54 12.98 7.78 -11.16
N LYS A 55 13.47 8.99 -10.87
CA LYS A 55 13.44 10.11 -11.81
C LYS A 55 14.34 9.85 -13.03
N GLU A 56 15.53 9.31 -12.79
CA GLU A 56 16.48 8.94 -13.84
C GLU A 56 15.91 7.82 -14.72
N TRP A 57 15.34 6.77 -14.10
CA TRP A 57 14.63 5.72 -14.82
C TRP A 57 13.51 6.30 -15.68
N LYS A 58 12.67 7.19 -15.12
CA LYS A 58 11.58 7.81 -15.87
C LYS A 58 12.09 8.61 -17.07
N LYS A 59 13.18 9.36 -16.91
CA LYS A 59 13.79 10.13 -18.00
C LYS A 59 14.29 9.23 -19.14
N ASN A 60 14.83 8.06 -18.80
CA ASN A 60 15.37 7.11 -19.79
C ASN A 60 14.28 6.27 -20.50
N ASN A 61 13.06 6.23 -19.96
CA ASN A 61 11.92 5.48 -20.49
C ASN A 61 10.79 6.39 -21.01
N SER A 62 11.09 7.69 -21.20
CA SER A 62 10.16 8.71 -21.71
C SER A 62 10.39 9.01 -23.19
#